data_AF-A0A8A1LY55-F1
#
_entry.id   AF-A0A8A1LY55-F1
#
_cell.length_a   1.000
_cell.length_b   1.000
_cell.length_c   1.000
_cell.angle_alpha   90.00
_cell.angle_beta   90.00
_cell.angle_gamma   90.00
#
_symmetry.space_group_name_H-M   'P 1'
#
loop_
_entity.id
_entity.type
_entity.pdbx_description
1 polymer ?
#
loop_
_entity_poly.entity_id
_entity_poly.type
_entity_poly.pdbx_seq_one_letter_code
_entity_poly.pdbx_strand_id
1 'polypeptide(L)'
;MIGKEKGVVGARGKAPEWRLGDWMVVGCASAWGITECIRYGYFVVQCLGSAVPRWLIWLRYNTFFVLYPIGISSECTLIYKAIAPAWDIQPVVAWFFISMLVIYPPCSFILYTHMMSQRRKVMELRKAD
;
A
#
# COMPACT_ATOMS: atom_id res chain seq x y z
N MET A 1 7.45 30.93 -19.22
CA MET A 1 8.11 29.75 -19.83
C MET A 1 7.83 28.56 -18.93
N ILE A 2 6.74 27.84 -19.21
CA ILE A 2 6.24 26.69 -18.44
C ILE A 2 6.83 25.46 -19.11
N GLY A 3 7.96 24.98 -18.58
CA GLY A 3 8.78 23.96 -19.23
C GLY A 3 9.27 22.94 -18.23
N LYS A 4 8.38 22.04 -17.80
CA LYS A 4 8.67 20.67 -17.35
C LYS A 4 7.36 20.03 -16.88
N GLU A 5 6.56 19.58 -17.84
CA GLU A 5 5.55 18.54 -17.61
C GLU A 5 6.26 17.23 -17.26
N LYS A 6 6.90 17.18 -16.09
CA LYS A 6 7.45 15.96 -15.53
C LYS A 6 6.28 15.15 -15.00
N GLY A 7 5.61 14.49 -15.93
CA GLY A 7 4.55 13.49 -15.77
C GLY A 7 4.54 12.81 -14.41
N VAL A 8 3.56 13.29 -13.66
CA VAL A 8 3.18 12.81 -12.35
C VAL A 8 2.26 11.60 -12.54
N VAL A 9 1.20 11.72 -13.35
CA VAL A 9 0.27 10.65 -13.78
C VAL A 9 -0.41 11.13 -15.08
N GLY A 10 -0.65 10.25 -16.06
CA GLY A 10 -1.46 10.57 -17.26
C GLY A 10 -0.80 11.44 -18.34
N ALA A 11 0.52 11.64 -18.30
CA ALA A 11 1.24 12.39 -19.32
C ALA A 11 1.41 11.58 -20.63
N ARG A 12 0.99 12.15 -21.77
CA ARG A 12 0.96 11.50 -23.09
C ARG A 12 2.34 11.41 -23.79
N GLY A 13 3.41 11.16 -23.04
CA GLY A 13 4.78 11.03 -23.56
C GLY A 13 5.19 9.58 -23.82
N LYS A 14 5.99 9.32 -24.87
CA LYS A 14 6.49 7.96 -25.22
C LYS A 14 7.62 7.43 -24.30
N ALA A 15 8.14 8.23 -23.38
CA ALA A 15 9.24 7.80 -22.51
C ALA A 15 8.77 6.79 -21.43
N PRO A 16 9.56 5.74 -21.12
CA PRO A 16 9.17 4.66 -20.21
C PRO A 16 8.91 5.13 -18.76
N GLU A 17 9.52 6.24 -18.36
CA GLU A 17 9.36 6.86 -17.05
C GLU A 17 7.94 7.38 -16.76
N TRP A 18 7.17 7.73 -17.80
CA TRP A 18 5.77 8.18 -17.65
C TRP A 18 4.84 7.03 -17.27
N ARG A 19 4.99 5.88 -17.94
CA ARG A 19 4.20 4.67 -17.65
C ARG A 19 4.37 4.20 -16.22
N LEU A 20 5.55 4.38 -15.63
CA LEU A 20 5.80 3.94 -14.26
C LEU A 20 4.86 4.63 -13.25
N GLY A 21 4.49 5.90 -13.44
CA GLY A 21 3.54 6.59 -12.55
C GLY A 21 2.16 5.93 -12.59
N ASP A 22 1.65 5.67 -13.80
CA ASP A 22 0.35 5.05 -14.02
C ASP A 22 0.31 3.62 -13.45
N TRP A 23 1.38 2.83 -13.64
CA TRP A 23 1.49 1.49 -13.07
C TRP A 23 1.54 1.48 -11.53
N MET A 24 2.19 2.47 -10.91
CA MET A 24 2.22 2.57 -9.45
C MET A 24 0.85 2.99 -8.89
N VAL A 25 0.08 3.84 -9.58
CA VAL A 25 -1.30 4.16 -9.17
C VAL A 25 -2.19 2.91 -9.26
N VAL A 26 -2.10 2.15 -10.35
CA VAL A 26 -2.84 0.90 -10.51
C VAL A 26 -2.42 -0.12 -9.44
N GLY A 27 -1.12 -0.27 -9.19
CA GLY A 27 -0.58 -1.15 -8.16
C GLY A 27 -1.05 -0.77 -6.75
N CYS A 28 -1.03 0.53 -6.42
CA CYS A 28 -1.53 1.06 -5.17
C CYS A 28 -3.05 0.81 -5.01
N ALA A 29 -3.85 1.22 -5.99
CA ALA A 29 -5.31 1.08 -5.93
C ALA A 29 -5.75 -0.39 -5.89
N SER A 30 -5.09 -1.27 -6.64
CA SER A 30 -5.39 -2.70 -6.61
C SER A 30 -4.92 -3.35 -5.31
N ALA A 31 -3.73 -3.03 -4.79
CA ALA A 31 -3.27 -3.52 -3.49
C ALA A 31 -4.23 -3.11 -2.37
N TRP A 32 -4.56 -1.82 -2.24
CA TRP A 32 -5.47 -1.36 -1.18
C TRP A 32 -6.90 -1.87 -1.39
N GLY A 33 -7.40 -1.86 -2.62
CA GLY A 33 -8.72 -2.37 -2.96
C GLY A 33 -8.90 -3.84 -2.59
N ILE A 34 -7.92 -4.69 -2.93
CA ILE A 34 -7.96 -6.11 -2.58
C ILE A 34 -7.88 -6.30 -1.06
N THR A 35 -7.05 -5.53 -0.34
CA THR A 35 -7.00 -5.62 1.13
C THR A 35 -8.35 -5.28 1.77
N GLU A 36 -9.05 -4.29 1.25
CA GLU A 36 -10.38 -3.88 1.71
C GLU A 36 -11.43 -4.95 1.39
N CYS A 37 -11.43 -5.54 0.20
CA CYS A 37 -12.32 -6.64 -0.16
C CYS A 37 -12.19 -7.82 0.83
N ILE A 38 -10.97 -8.15 1.24
CA ILE A 38 -10.71 -9.24 2.19
C ILE A 38 -11.15 -8.86 3.61
N ARG A 39 -10.88 -7.62 4.02
CA ARG A 39 -11.27 -7.12 5.35
C ARG A 39 -12.78 -7.10 5.51
N TYR A 40 -13.50 -6.54 4.54
CA TYR A 40 -14.96 -6.52 4.56
C TYR A 40 -15.54 -7.92 4.38
N GLY A 41 -14.94 -8.77 3.54
CA GLY A 41 -15.33 -10.17 3.42
C GLY A 41 -15.26 -10.91 4.76
N TYR A 42 -14.23 -10.66 5.57
CA TYR A 42 -14.13 -11.20 6.92
C TYR A 42 -15.26 -10.71 7.84
N PHE A 43 -15.53 -9.41 7.85
CA PHE A 43 -16.60 -8.83 8.69
C PHE A 43 -17.99 -9.33 8.32
N VAL A 44 -18.28 -9.45 7.02
CA VAL A 44 -19.56 -9.97 6.52
C VAL A 44 -19.76 -11.40 7.01
N VAL A 45 -18.76 -12.28 6.84
CA VAL A 45 -18.87 -13.69 7.28
C VAL A 45 -19.00 -13.79 8.81
N GLN A 46 -18.30 -12.93 9.55
CA GLN A 46 -18.42 -12.87 11.00
C GLN A 46 -19.82 -12.43 11.45
N CYS A 47 -20.43 -11.46 10.77
CA CYS A 47 -21.80 -10.99 11.02
C CYS A 47 -22.87 -12.03 10.64
N LEU A 48 -22.61 -12.88 9.64
CA LEU A 48 -23.49 -13.98 9.26
C LEU A 48 -23.50 -15.15 10.28
N GLY A 49 -22.74 -15.07 11.37
CA GLY A 49 -22.74 -16.07 12.45
C GLY A 49 -22.10 -17.42 12.07
N SER A 50 -21.44 -17.50 10.91
CA SER A 50 -20.79 -18.72 10.43
C SER A 50 -19.31 -18.74 10.81
N ALA A 51 -18.77 -19.93 11.10
CA ALA A 51 -17.35 -20.11 11.33
C ALA A 51 -16.56 -19.65 10.09
N VAL A 52 -15.69 -18.64 10.26
CA VAL A 52 -14.98 -18.03 9.13
C VAL A 52 -14.20 -19.12 8.36
N PRO A 53 -14.44 -19.28 7.04
CA PRO A 53 -13.80 -20.30 6.26
C PRO A 53 -12.27 -20.23 6.35
N ARG A 54 -11.63 -21.39 6.54
CA ARG A 54 -10.16 -21.51 6.70
C ARG A 54 -9.39 -20.85 5.55
N TRP A 55 -9.97 -20.85 4.34
CA TRP A 55 -9.41 -20.24 3.15
C TRP A 55 -9.43 -18.71 3.19
N LEU A 56 -10.44 -18.06 3.78
CA LEU A 56 -10.50 -16.60 3.92
C LEU A 56 -9.46 -16.09 4.90
N ILE A 57 -9.27 -16.82 6.00
CA ILE A 57 -8.22 -16.52 6.99
C ILE A 57 -6.84 -16.70 6.33
N TRP A 58 -6.64 -17.79 5.58
CA TRP A 58 -5.39 -18.02 4.86
C TRP A 58 -5.13 -16.95 3.80
N LEU A 59 -6.14 -16.58 3.03
CA LEU A 59 -6.07 -15.53 2.01
C LEU A 59 -5.65 -14.22 2.67
N ARG A 60 -6.33 -13.83 3.76
CA ARG A 60 -5.99 -12.63 4.55
C ARG A 60 -4.53 -12.59 4.96
N TYR A 61 -3.96 -13.70 5.43
CA TYR A 61 -2.56 -13.68 5.88
C TYR A 61 -1.53 -13.72 4.74
N ASN A 62 -1.86 -14.31 3.59
CA ASN A 62 -0.92 -14.41 2.46
C ASN A 62 -0.97 -13.20 1.53
N THR A 63 -2.17 -12.68 1.23
CA THR A 63 -2.31 -11.49 0.40
C THR A 63 -1.76 -10.27 1.12
N PHE A 64 -1.93 -10.18 2.44
CA PHE A 64 -1.35 -9.08 3.21
C PHE A 64 0.17 -9.03 3.07
N PHE A 65 0.87 -10.16 2.98
CA PHE A 65 2.33 -10.19 2.82
C PHE A 65 2.81 -9.66 1.46
N VAL A 66 2.06 -9.94 0.39
CA VAL A 66 2.44 -9.53 -0.97
C VAL A 66 1.94 -8.12 -1.28
N LEU A 67 0.74 -7.77 -0.83
CA LEU A 67 0.10 -6.49 -1.14
C LEU A 67 0.70 -5.33 -0.32
N TYR A 68 1.18 -5.56 0.91
CA TYR A 68 1.85 -4.53 1.71
C TYR A 68 3.10 -3.94 1.05
N PRO A 69 4.11 -4.73 0.65
CA PRO A 69 5.31 -4.19 0.01
C PRO A 69 4.98 -3.58 -1.36
N ILE A 70 3.99 -4.11 -2.09
CA ILE A 70 3.55 -3.53 -3.36
C ILE A 70 2.86 -2.17 -3.15
N GLY A 71 1.97 -2.05 -2.18
CA GLY A 71 1.29 -0.79 -1.85
C GLY A 71 2.27 0.27 -1.37
N ILE A 72 3.12 -0.06 -0.38
CA ILE A 72 4.08 0.87 0.21
C ILE A 72 5.12 1.31 -0.82
N SER A 73 5.67 0.38 -1.63
CA SER A 73 6.62 0.76 -2.68
C SER A 73 5.99 1.64 -3.76
N SER A 74 4.71 1.38 -4.10
CA SER A 74 3.96 2.22 -5.05
C SER A 74 3.73 3.62 -4.50
N GLU A 75 3.32 3.76 -3.24
CA GLU A 75 3.10 5.05 -2.58
C GLU A 75 4.40 5.85 -2.42
N CYS A 76 5.48 5.21 -1.97
CA CYS A 76 6.79 5.86 -1.86
C CYS A 76 7.28 6.36 -3.23
N THR A 77 7.05 5.59 -4.30
CA THR A 77 7.44 5.98 -5.66
C THR A 77 6.60 7.16 -6.16
N LEU A 78 5.30 7.20 -5.85
CA LEU A 78 4.42 8.32 -6.17
C LEU A 78 4.80 9.59 -5.40
N ILE A 79 5.06 9.49 -4.09
CA ILE A 79 5.53 10.61 -3.25
C ILE A 79 6.87 11.13 -3.79
N TYR A 80 7.81 10.24 -4.10
CA TYR A 80 9.11 10.63 -4.66
C TYR A 80 8.97 11.41 -5.97
N LYS A 81 8.08 10.97 -6.86
CA LYS A 81 7.78 11.70 -8.10
C LYS A 81 7.06 13.03 -7.86
N ALA A 82 6.25 13.14 -6.80
CA ALA A 82 5.54 14.35 -6.43
C ALA A 82 6.44 15.42 -5.78
N ILE A 83 7.63 15.06 -5.28
CA ILE A 83 8.58 16.03 -4.69
C ILE A 83 9.07 17.03 -5.74
N ALA A 84 9.40 16.58 -6.96
CA ALA A 84 9.90 17.45 -8.03
C ALA A 84 8.94 18.60 -8.40
N PRO A 85 7.64 18.36 -8.70
CA PRO A 85 6.69 19.45 -8.94
C PRO A 85 6.33 20.22 -7.66
N ALA A 86 6.47 19.64 -6.47
CA ALA A 86 6.21 20.35 -5.22
C ALA A 86 7.21 21.49 -4.96
N TRP A 87 8.47 21.34 -5.40
CA TRP A 87 9.47 22.41 -5.32
C TRP A 87 9.09 23.64 -6.15
N ASP A 88 8.40 23.44 -7.27
CA ASP A 88 7.98 24.53 -8.17
C ASP A 88 6.74 25.28 -7.64
N ILE A 89 5.95 24.65 -6.77
CA ILE A 89 4.76 25.25 -6.16
C ILE A 89 5.11 25.95 -4.85
N GLN A 90 5.63 25.20 -3.88
CA GLN A 90 6.01 25.73 -2.56
C GLN A 90 7.00 24.80 -1.84
N PRO A 91 8.15 25.31 -1.39
CA PRO A 91 9.20 24.48 -0.79
C PRO A 91 8.76 23.77 0.51
N VAL A 92 7.81 24.34 1.25
CA VAL A 92 7.22 23.70 2.44
C VAL A 92 6.54 22.37 2.10
N VAL A 93 5.89 22.29 0.93
CA VAL A 93 5.19 21.07 0.48
C VAL A 93 6.20 19.99 0.11
N ALA A 94 7.34 20.36 -0.47
CA ALA A 94 8.41 19.41 -0.76
C ALA A 94 9.03 18.83 0.53
N TRP A 95 9.28 19.66 1.55
CA TRP A 95 9.74 19.20 2.86
C TRP A 95 8.74 18.27 3.56
N PHE A 96 7.45 18.54 3.41
CA PHE A 96 6.38 17.66 3.91
C PHE A 96 6.39 16.29 3.21
N PHE A 97 6.53 16.23 1.89
CA PHE A 97 6.64 14.96 1.17
C PHE A 97 7.91 14.18 1.51
N ILE A 98 9.03 14.87 1.74
CA ILE A 98 10.28 14.25 2.19
C ILE A 98 10.10 13.65 3.58
N SER A 99 9.48 14.36 4.52
CA SER A 99 9.26 13.83 5.88
C SER A 99 8.32 12.63 5.87
N MET A 100 7.27 12.64 5.05
CA MET A 100 6.41 11.47 4.81
C MET A 100 7.23 10.29 4.28
N LEU A 101 8.09 10.49 3.29
CA LEU A 101 8.90 9.42 2.70
C LEU A 101 9.89 8.81 3.70
N VAL A 102 10.36 9.57 4.69
CA VAL A 102 11.28 9.08 5.73
C VAL A 102 10.53 8.33 6.83
N ILE A 103 9.37 8.82 7.25
CA ILE A 103 8.60 8.26 8.37
C ILE A 103 7.79 7.03 7.94
N TYR A 104 7.27 7.03 6.71
CA TYR A 104 6.31 6.02 6.25
C TYR A 104 6.89 4.59 6.13
N PRO A 105 8.09 4.37 5.56
CA PRO A 105 8.70 3.03 5.50
C PRO A 105 8.97 2.37 6.86
N PRO A 106 9.61 3.04 7.85
CA PRO A 106 9.84 2.40 9.16
C PRO A 106 8.54 2.19 9.93
N CYS A 107 7.58 3.12 9.85
CA CYS A 107 6.31 3.01 10.54
C CYS A 107 5.47 1.83 10.01
N SER A 108 5.44 1.64 8.68
CA SER A 108 4.77 0.51 8.05
C SER A 108 5.45 -0.84 8.34
N PHE A 109 6.78 -0.87 8.43
CA PHE A 109 7.52 -2.09 8.81
C PHE A 109 7.20 -2.54 10.25
N ILE A 110 7.06 -1.61 11.18
CA ILE A 110 6.67 -1.91 12.57
C ILE A 110 5.27 -2.54 12.58
N LEU A 111 4.29 -1.96 11.89
CA LEU A 111 2.93 -2.50 11.83
C LEU A 111 2.89 -3.90 11.19
N TYR A 112 3.72 -4.13 10.17
CA TYR A 112 3.91 -5.43 9.54
C TYR A 112 4.46 -6.49 10.52
N THR A 113 5.50 -6.16 11.29
CA THR A 113 6.07 -7.08 12.29
C THR A 113 5.08 -7.44 13.41
N HIS A 114 4.22 -6.51 13.81
CA HIS A 114 3.15 -6.78 14.77
C HIS A 114 2.15 -7.84 14.27
N MET A 115 1.75 -7.77 12.99
CA MET A 115 0.83 -8.76 12.40
C MET A 115 1.44 -10.16 12.31
N MET A 116 2.75 -10.27 12.10
CA MET A 116 3.45 -11.57 12.17
C MET A 116 3.40 -12.18 13.56
N SER A 117 3.52 -11.36 14.61
CA SER A 117 3.40 -11.80 16.00
C SER A 117 1.98 -12.28 16.33
N GLN A 118 0.96 -11.58 15.83
CA GLN A 118 -0.45 -12.00 15.98
C GLN A 118 -0.73 -13.33 15.27
N ARG A 119 -0.14 -13.58 14.09
CA ARG A 119 -0.29 -14.84 13.38
C ARG A 119 0.28 -16.03 14.17
N ARG A 120 1.47 -15.89 14.77
CA ARG A 120 2.06 -16.98 15.58
C ARG A 120 1.12 -17.38 16.70
N LYS A 121 0.57 -16.40 17.43
CA LYS A 121 -0.38 -16.64 18.53
C LYS A 121 -1.65 -17.36 18.07
N VAL A 122 -2.26 -16.92 16.97
CA VAL A 122 -3.50 -17.55 16.46
C VAL A 122 -3.24 -18.98 15.95
N MET A 123 -2.08 -19.24 15.34
CA MET A 123 -1.71 -20.56 14.84
C MET A 123 -1.33 -21.53 15.96
N GLU A 124 -0.71 -21.03 17.04
CA GLU A 124 -0.40 -21.83 18.25
C GLU A 124 -1.68 -22.20 19.01
N LEU A 125 -2.59 -21.25 19.21
CA LEU A 125 -3.89 -21.50 19.85
C LEU A 125 -4.68 -22.61 19.11
N ARG A 126 -4.65 -22.59 17.77
CA ARG A 126 -5.36 -23.57 16.94
C ARG A 126 -4.73 -24.96 16.87
N LYS A 127 -3.59 -25.17 17.53
CA LYS A 127 -2.89 -26.46 17.66
C LYS A 127 -3.09 -27.08 19.05
N ALA A 128 -3.64 -26.31 19.99
CA ALA A 128 -3.97 -26.73 21.35
C ALA A 128 -5.43 -27.22 21.50
N ASP A 129 -6.28 -26.95 20.50
CA ASP A 129 -7.60 -27.56 20.30
C ASP A 129 -7.50 -28.79 19.37
#